data_AF-A0A2E5XII9-F1
#
_entry.id   AF-A0A2E5XII9-F1
#
_cell.length_a   1.000
_cell.length_b   1.000
_cell.length_c   1.000
_cell.angle_alpha   90.00
_cell.angle_beta   90.00
_cell.angle_gamma   90.00
#
_symmetry.space_group_name_H-M   'P 1'
#
loop_
_entity.id
_entity.type
_entity.pdbx_description
1 polymer ?
#
loop_
_entity_poly.entity_id
_entity_poly.type
_entity_poly.pdbx_seq_one_letter_code
_entity_poly.pdbx_strand_id
1 'polypeptide(L)'
;MCGCDGRTYGNACIAASAGVNIAQQGECLREGECNTNADCAAADYCFSENGCNRRGVCQPRPRFCSREFRPVCGCDGRTYSNACAAARAGVNVASEGECQLVRGP
;
A
#
# COMPACT_ATOMS: atom_id res chain seq x y z
N MET A 1 -0.71 11.63 14.19
CA MET A 1 0.68 11.38 14.63
C MET A 1 0.64 10.19 15.57
N CYS A 2 1.44 9.16 15.31
CA CYS A 2 1.45 7.97 16.14
C CYS A 2 2.39 8.20 17.32
N GLY A 3 1.87 8.13 18.53
CA GLY A 3 2.67 8.22 19.76
C GLY A 3 3.45 6.93 20.00
N CYS A 4 4.55 7.02 20.76
CA CYS A 4 5.31 5.85 21.22
C CYS A 4 4.49 4.94 22.15
N ASP A 5 3.32 5.39 22.61
CA ASP A 5 2.35 4.65 23.40
C ASP A 5 1.31 3.89 22.55
N GLY A 6 1.44 3.94 21.21
CA GLY A 6 0.51 3.30 20.29
C GLY A 6 -0.82 4.05 20.10
N ARG A 7 -0.95 5.28 20.62
CA ARG A 7 -2.15 6.10 20.42
C ARG A 7 -1.97 7.07 19.26
N THR A 8 -3.05 7.26 18.51
CA THR A 8 -3.10 8.27 17.45
C THR A 8 -3.50 9.63 18.02
N TYR A 9 -2.67 10.64 17.75
CA TYR A 9 -2.88 12.04 18.14
C TYR A 9 -3.16 12.92 16.92
N GLY A 10 -4.06 13.89 17.06
CA GLY A 10 -4.39 14.84 15.99
C GLY A 10 -3.20 15.73 15.57
N ASN A 11 -2.28 16.03 16.50
CA ASN A 11 -1.02 16.69 16.21
C ASN A 11 0.03 16.47 17.33
N ALA A 12 1.26 16.95 17.11
CA ALA A 12 2.38 16.81 18.04
C ALA A 12 2.14 17.54 19.37
N CYS A 13 1.49 18.72 19.34
CA CYS A 13 1.20 19.49 20.55
C CYS A 13 0.28 18.71 21.49
N ILE A 14 -0.76 18.05 20.96
CA ILE A 14 -1.67 17.23 21.77
C ILE A 14 -0.94 16.02 22.37
N ALA A 15 -0.04 15.38 21.62
CA ALA A 15 0.78 14.28 22.13
C ALA A 15 1.74 14.75 23.24
N ALA A 16 2.41 15.89 23.02
CA ALA A 16 3.32 16.48 24.00
C ALA A 16 2.60 16.89 25.29
N SER A 17 1.40 17.46 25.19
CA SER A 17 0.55 17.78 26.34
C SER A 17 0.10 16.53 27.12
N ALA A 18 0.06 15.37 26.46
CA ALA A 18 -0.18 14.06 27.09
C ALA A 18 1.12 13.39 27.59
N GLY A 19 2.28 14.03 27.46
CA GLY A 19 3.58 13.49 27.84
C GLY A 19 4.12 12.40 26.90
N VAL A 20 3.62 12.34 25.66
CA VAL A 20 3.94 11.27 24.70
C VAL A 20 4.75 11.82 23.53
N ASN A 21 5.85 11.14 23.22
CA ASN A 21 6.67 11.42 22.04
C ASN A 21 6.05 10.82 20.78
N ILE A 22 6.29 11.43 19.62
CA ILE A 22 5.82 10.92 18.33
C ILE A 22 6.80 9.88 17.78
N ALA A 23 6.31 8.66 17.55
CA ALA A 23 7.04 7.58 16.91
C ALA A 23 7.08 7.73 15.39
N GLN A 24 5.94 8.06 14.77
CA GLN A 24 5.86 8.30 13.33
C GLN A 24 4.84 9.38 12.95
N GLN A 25 5.04 9.97 11.76
CA GLN A 25 4.03 10.82 11.14
C GLN A 25 2.84 9.97 10.67
N GLY A 26 1.62 10.52 10.72
CA GLY A 26 0.39 9.77 10.42
C GLY A 26 -0.23 9.08 11.64
N GLU A 27 -1.24 8.25 11.45
CA GLU A 27 -1.88 7.51 12.55
C GLU A 27 -1.08 6.25 12.89
N CYS A 28 -1.28 5.69 14.08
CA CYS A 28 -0.69 4.38 14.39
C CYS A 28 -1.31 3.31 13.51
N LEU A 29 -0.47 2.47 12.92
CA LEU A 29 -0.90 1.26 12.22
C LEU A 29 -1.36 0.23 13.26
N ARG A 30 -2.52 -0.38 13.03
CA ARG A 30 -2.91 -1.59 13.78
C ARG A 30 -2.22 -2.81 13.20
N GLU A 31 -2.28 -3.92 13.91
CA GLU A 31 -1.65 -5.18 13.48
C GLU A 31 -2.15 -5.59 12.07
N GLY A 32 -1.22 -5.69 11.13
CA GLY A 32 -1.49 -6.02 9.73
C GLY A 32 -1.87 -4.83 8.84
N GLU A 33 -2.03 -3.60 9.35
CA GLU A 33 -2.23 -2.40 8.53
C GLU A 33 -0.88 -1.85 8.04
N CYS A 34 -0.90 -1.20 6.87
CA CYS A 34 0.28 -0.59 6.27
C CYS A 34 -0.08 0.69 5.50
N ASN A 35 0.90 1.59 5.33
CA ASN A 35 0.81 2.69 4.37
C ASN A 35 1.65 2.41 3.12
N THR A 36 2.74 1.66 3.29
CA THR A 36 3.73 1.36 2.25
C THR A 36 4.22 -0.07 2.38
N ASN A 37 4.90 -0.57 1.35
CA ASN A 37 5.53 -1.88 1.39
C ASN A 37 6.64 -1.99 2.47
N ALA A 38 7.15 -0.87 2.98
CA ALA A 38 8.16 -0.86 4.05
C ALA A 38 7.58 -1.20 5.43
N ASP A 39 6.26 -1.05 5.60
CA ASP A 39 5.57 -1.41 6.84
C ASP A 39 5.32 -2.93 6.93
N CYS A 40 5.55 -3.68 5.85
CA CYS A 40 5.28 -5.11 5.75
C CYS A 40 6.57 -5.93 5.74
N ALA A 41 6.43 -7.24 6.04
CA ALA A 41 7.53 -8.18 5.88
C ALA A 41 7.99 -8.27 4.41
N ALA A 42 9.24 -8.69 4.18
CA ALA A 42 9.82 -8.78 2.83
C ALA A 42 9.07 -9.73 1.87
N ALA A 43 8.33 -10.71 2.40
CA ALA A 43 7.49 -11.61 1.63
C ALA A 43 6.12 -11.03 1.26
N ASP A 44 5.76 -9.90 1.87
CA ASP A 44 4.44 -9.29 1.80
C ASP A 44 4.50 -7.97 1.04
N TYR A 45 3.34 -7.42 0.75
CA TYR A 45 3.18 -6.08 0.21
C TYR A 45 1.96 -5.42 0.80
N CYS A 46 1.93 -4.10 0.75
CA CYS A 46 0.83 -3.32 1.27
C CYS A 46 -0.33 -3.32 0.26
N PHE A 47 -1.28 -4.24 0.44
CA PHE A 47 -2.43 -4.39 -0.45
C PHE A 47 -3.51 -3.37 -0.11
N SER A 48 -3.94 -2.60 -1.11
CA SER A 48 -5.08 -1.68 -1.03
C SER A 48 -6.05 -2.00 -2.16
N GLU A 49 -7.32 -2.21 -1.81
CA GLU A 49 -8.35 -2.52 -2.82
C GLU A 49 -8.59 -1.29 -3.71
N ASN A 50 -8.37 -1.46 -5.03
CA ASN A 50 -8.66 -0.46 -6.08
C ASN A 50 -8.16 0.96 -5.76
N GLY A 51 -6.91 1.07 -5.31
CA GLY A 51 -6.37 2.36 -4.91
C GLY A 51 -4.85 2.41 -4.85
N CYS A 52 -4.32 3.55 -5.25
CA CYS A 52 -2.91 3.91 -5.10
C CYS A 52 -2.75 4.82 -3.88
N ASN A 53 -1.68 4.62 -3.11
CA ASN A 53 -1.32 5.47 -1.97
C ASN A 53 -2.40 5.57 -0.88
N ARG A 54 -3.09 4.46 -0.61
CA ARG A 54 -4.04 4.36 0.49
C ARG A 54 -3.47 3.43 1.57
N ARG A 55 -4.08 3.51 2.75
CA ARG A 55 -3.86 2.47 3.76
C ARG A 55 -4.33 1.14 3.21
N GLY A 56 -3.47 0.16 3.42
CA GLY A 56 -3.71 -1.21 3.04
C GLY A 56 -3.53 -2.15 4.22
N VAL A 57 -3.53 -3.42 3.88
CA VAL A 57 -3.15 -4.51 4.77
C VAL A 57 -1.96 -5.27 4.18
N CYS A 58 -1.05 -5.71 5.03
CA CYS A 58 0.06 -6.55 4.60
C CYS A 58 -0.49 -7.89 4.13
N GLN A 59 -0.33 -8.16 2.83
CA GLN A 59 -0.76 -9.40 2.21
C GLN A 59 0.45 -10.12 1.60
N PRO A 60 0.53 -11.45 1.70
CA PRO A 60 1.61 -12.21 1.09
C PRO A 60 1.63 -12.05 -0.42
N ARG A 61 2.84 -11.87 -0.97
CA ARG A 61 3.03 -11.81 -2.42
C ARG A 61 2.80 -13.20 -3.02
N PRO A 62 1.94 -13.33 -4.04
CA PRO A 62 1.73 -14.61 -4.69
C PRO A 62 3.02 -15.07 -5.39
N ARG A 63 3.45 -16.30 -5.09
CA ARG A 63 4.65 -16.91 -5.73
C ARG A 63 4.32 -17.48 -7.10
N PHE A 64 3.08 -17.91 -7.29
CA PHE A 64 2.57 -18.52 -8.51
C PHE A 64 1.34 -17.75 -8.99
N CYS A 65 1.31 -17.48 -10.30
CA CYS A 65 0.19 -16.84 -10.97
C CYS A 65 -0.24 -17.69 -12.16
N SER A 66 -1.54 -17.70 -12.44
CA SER A 66 -2.05 -18.28 -13.68
C SER A 66 -1.50 -17.51 -14.88
N ARG A 67 -1.41 -18.18 -16.03
CA ARG A 67 -1.05 -17.57 -17.32
C ARG A 67 -2.25 -16.91 -18.02
N GLU A 68 -3.31 -16.65 -17.27
CA GLU A 68 -4.49 -15.97 -17.80
C GLU A 68 -4.16 -14.52 -18.13
N PHE A 69 -4.54 -14.08 -19.33
CA PHE A 69 -4.34 -12.71 -19.76
C PHE A 69 -5.58 -11.88 -19.44
N ARG A 70 -5.52 -11.13 -18.34
CA ARG A 70 -6.53 -10.15 -17.91
C ARG A 70 -5.79 -8.88 -17.47
N PRO A 71 -5.38 -8.04 -18.42
CA PRO A 71 -4.45 -6.95 -18.13
C PRO A 71 -5.00 -5.97 -17.11
N VAL A 72 -4.10 -5.42 -16.30
CA VAL A 72 -4.39 -4.40 -15.29
C VAL A 72 -3.33 -3.31 -15.31
N CYS A 73 -3.71 -2.09 -14.97
CA CYS A 73 -2.78 -0.99 -14.80
C CYS A 73 -2.35 -0.92 -13.34
N GLY A 74 -1.06 -1.04 -13.09
CA GLY A 74 -0.48 -0.90 -11.76
C GLY A 74 -0.41 0.56 -11.33
N CYS A 75 -0.37 0.79 -10.02
CA CYS A 75 -0.14 2.11 -9.43
C CYS A 75 1.22 2.73 -9.75
N ASP A 76 2.14 1.94 -10.31
CA ASP A 76 3.42 2.38 -10.84
C ASP A 76 3.36 2.79 -12.32
N GLY A 77 2.16 2.80 -12.92
CA GLY A 77 1.94 3.14 -14.32
C GLY A 77 2.35 2.04 -15.30
N ARG A 78 2.61 0.81 -14.82
CA ARG A 78 2.98 -0.33 -15.66
C ARG A 78 1.77 -1.24 -15.88
N THR A 79 1.61 -1.71 -17.11
CA THR A 79 0.65 -2.76 -17.42
C THR A 79 1.17 -4.12 -16.95
N TYR A 80 0.34 -4.85 -16.21
CA TYR A 80 0.59 -6.24 -15.81
C TYR A 80 -0.36 -7.18 -16.53
N SER A 81 0.12 -8.39 -16.86
CA SER A 81 -0.69 -9.39 -17.58
C SER A 81 -1.94 -9.84 -16.82
N ASN A 82 -1.90 -9.76 -15.48
CA ASN A 82 -3.06 -9.94 -14.59
C ASN A 82 -2.79 -9.36 -13.19
N ALA A 83 -3.86 -9.25 -12.38
CA ALA A 83 -3.78 -8.77 -11.00
C ALA A 83 -2.81 -9.58 -10.12
N CYS A 84 -2.68 -10.89 -10.34
CA CYS A 84 -1.71 -11.71 -9.62
C CYS A 84 -0.27 -11.30 -9.95
N ALA A 85 0.03 -11.03 -11.22
CA ALA A 85 1.36 -10.56 -11.64
C ALA A 85 1.69 -9.19 -11.02
N ALA A 86 0.70 -8.29 -10.89
CA ALA A 86 0.85 -7.02 -10.17
C ALA A 86 1.13 -7.25 -8.67
N ALA A 87 0.31 -8.06 -8.00
CA ALA A 87 0.49 -8.41 -6.59
C ALA A 87 1.85 -9.08 -6.31
N ARG A 88 2.31 -9.95 -7.21
CA ARG A 88 3.65 -10.58 -7.12
C ARG A 88 4.78 -9.56 -7.18
N ALA A 89 4.59 -8.49 -7.95
CA ALA A 89 5.52 -7.35 -7.98
C ALA A 89 5.36 -6.42 -6.77
N GLY A 90 4.37 -6.64 -5.90
CA GLY A 90 4.05 -5.79 -4.77
C GLY A 90 3.37 -4.48 -5.18
N VAL A 91 2.64 -4.50 -6.30
CA VAL A 91 2.00 -3.32 -6.91
C VAL A 91 0.49 -3.48 -6.84
N ASN A 92 -0.18 -2.46 -6.30
CA ASN A 92 -1.64 -2.37 -6.31
C ASN A 92 -2.17 -2.05 -7.70
N VAL A 93 -3.38 -2.51 -7.98
CA VAL A 93 -4.08 -2.22 -9.24
C VAL A 93 -4.72 -0.85 -9.13
N ALA A 94 -4.37 0.03 -10.08
CA ALA A 94 -4.97 1.35 -10.24
C ALA A 94 -6.28 1.27 -11.02
N SER A 95 -6.31 0.47 -12.09
CA SER A 95 -7.49 0.26 -12.93
C SER A 95 -7.44 -1.09 -13.64
N GLU A 96 -8.61 -1.61 -14.01
CA GLU A 96 -8.71 -2.72 -14.95
C GLU A 96 -8.29 -2.30 -16.36
N GLY A 97 -7.78 -3.25 -17.14
CA GLY A 97 -7.24 -3.00 -18.48
C GLY A 97 -5.79 -2.52 -18.47
N GLU A 98 -5.20 -2.38 -19.65
CA GLU A 98 -3.84 -1.86 -19.78
C GLU A 98 -3.75 -0.39 -19.36
N CYS A 99 -2.59 0.06 -18.88
CA CYS A 99 -2.37 1.48 -18.64
C CYS A 99 -2.56 2.26 -19.94
N GLN A 100 -3.30 3.36 -19.87
CA GLN A 100 -3.39 4.31 -20.96
C GLN A 100 -2.03 5.00 -21.13
N LEU A 101 -1.17 4.43 -21.96
CA LEU A 101 -0.09 5.19 -22.55
C LEU A 101 -0.78 6.28 -23.38
N VAL A 102 -0.69 7.53 -22.94
CA VAL A 102 -1.01 8.68 -23.79
C VAL A 102 -0.11 8.55 -25.01
N ARG A 103 -0.62 7.92 -26.06
CA ARG A 103 -0.07 8.06 -27.41
C ARG A 103 -0.38 9.50 -27.77
N GLY A 104 0.58 10.38 -27.49
CA GLY A 104 0.55 11.74 -28.01
C GLY A 104 0.42 11.68 -29.55
N PRO A 105 -0.29 12.65 -30.14
CA PRO A 105 -0.45 12.75 -31.59
C PRO A 105 0.88 12.95 -32.32
#